data_AF-A0A936Q7X9-F1
#
_entry.id   AF-A0A936Q7X9-F1
#
_cell.length_a   1.000
_cell.length_b   1.000
_cell.length_c   1.000
_cell.angle_alpha   90.00
_cell.angle_beta   90.00
_cell.angle_gamma   90.00
#
_symmetry.space_group_name_H-M   'P 1'
#
loop_
_entity.id
_entity.type
_entity.pdbx_description
1 polymer ?
#
loop_
_entity_poly.entity_id
_entity_poly.type
_entity_poly.pdbx_seq_one_letter_code
_entity_poly.pdbx_strand_id
1 'polypeptide(L)'
;MSEKKNWGSTVLGWFVVKEGGEDSLAPADPEALPSEGDPAAPAPPGPPSVAFVTEPPRAVGGQVDFDGVLDAAGVDASERDLFAKAQALLGSLPPGTDPAVRKQIVEASLKAFGVPVDKIIEAGVESIQALEAYLRKTASDTASTAREVQALVADYEQKIAEVRQILDRKLQEQASVQTSCNSKKLEVQKVLEFFGQEEVARVVKESPRLIEPAPAPERKD
;
A
#
# COMPACT_ATOMS: atom_id res chain seq x y z
N MET A 1 -19.36 -52.87 -45.67
CA MET A 1 -19.09 -52.65 -44.22
C MET A 1 -18.63 -51.22 -44.07
N SER A 2 -19.17 -50.53 -43.06
CA SER A 2 -18.83 -49.16 -42.63
C SER A 2 -19.20 -48.07 -43.66
N GLU A 3 -19.91 -46.99 -43.33
CA GLU A 3 -19.79 -46.15 -42.14
C GLU A 3 -21.16 -45.73 -41.59
N LYS A 4 -21.41 -46.15 -40.35
CA LYS A 4 -22.56 -45.79 -39.53
C LYS A 4 -22.12 -44.70 -38.54
N LYS A 5 -21.56 -43.59 -39.06
CA LYS A 5 -20.94 -42.54 -38.25
C LYS A 5 -21.77 -41.25 -38.25
N ASN A 6 -22.38 -41.02 -37.09
CA ASN A 6 -22.63 -39.71 -36.48
C ASN A 6 -23.56 -38.71 -37.19
N TRP A 7 -24.84 -39.06 -37.36
CA TRP A 7 -25.88 -38.03 -37.49
C TRP A 7 -26.52 -37.63 -36.14
N GLY A 8 -26.26 -38.41 -35.08
CA GLY A 8 -26.58 -37.99 -33.70
C GLY A 8 -25.75 -36.79 -33.22
N SER A 9 -24.54 -36.59 -33.77
CA SER A 9 -23.60 -35.54 -33.35
C SER A 9 -24.05 -34.13 -33.76
N THR A 10 -24.57 -33.97 -34.98
CA THR A 10 -25.01 -32.67 -35.51
C THR A 10 -26.27 -32.15 -34.81
N VAL A 11 -27.12 -33.06 -34.32
CA VAL A 11 -28.36 -32.72 -33.62
C VAL A 11 -28.12 -32.55 -32.11
N LEU A 12 -27.15 -33.26 -31.52
CA LEU A 12 -26.73 -33.10 -30.11
C LEU A 12 -26.22 -31.68 -29.76
N GLY A 13 -25.76 -30.89 -30.73
CA GLY A 13 -25.37 -29.49 -30.50
C GLY A 13 -26.54 -28.55 -30.14
N TRP A 14 -27.79 -28.99 -30.33
CA TRP A 14 -28.99 -28.22 -29.99
C TRP A 14 -29.72 -28.69 -28.72
N PHE A 15 -29.40 -29.86 -28.17
CA PHE A 15 -30.03 -30.39 -26.96
C PHE A 15 -29.03 -30.35 -25.79
N VAL A 16 -29.23 -29.44 -24.84
CA VAL A 16 -28.47 -29.45 -23.58
C VAL A 16 -29.22 -30.29 -22.55
N VAL A 17 -28.54 -31.33 -22.06
CA VAL A 17 -28.92 -32.17 -20.93
C VAL A 17 -28.73 -31.39 -19.62
N LYS A 18 -29.73 -31.44 -18.74
CA LYS A 18 -29.76 -30.81 -17.42
C LYS A 18 -29.32 -31.83 -16.35
N GLU A 19 -28.28 -31.49 -15.60
CA GLU A 19 -27.87 -32.11 -14.33
C GLU A 19 -27.73 -30.90 -13.37
N GLY A 20 -28.66 -30.63 -12.44
CA GLY A 20 -28.79 -31.26 -11.10
C GLY A 20 -27.59 -30.85 -10.23
N GLY A 21 -27.61 -30.04 -9.18
CA GLY A 21 -28.64 -29.54 -8.25
C GLY A 21 -28.03 -29.56 -6.84
N GLU A 22 -28.03 -28.41 -6.14
CA GLU A 22 -27.79 -28.20 -4.67
C GLU A 22 -26.35 -28.47 -4.16
N ASP A 23 -25.73 -27.78 -3.18
CA ASP A 23 -26.14 -27.18 -1.90
C ASP A 23 -25.24 -25.95 -1.57
N SER A 24 -25.78 -24.81 -1.09
CA SER A 24 -25.87 -24.41 0.34
C SER A 24 -24.58 -24.51 1.16
N LEU A 25 -24.06 -23.35 1.62
CA LEU A 25 -23.85 -22.98 3.04
C LEU A 25 -23.19 -21.60 3.15
N ALA A 26 -23.76 -20.76 4.01
CA ALA A 26 -23.29 -19.41 4.36
C ALA A 26 -22.53 -19.44 5.72
N PRO A 27 -22.14 -18.28 6.31
CA PRO A 27 -20.76 -17.90 6.66
C PRO A 27 -20.38 -18.15 8.14
N ALA A 28 -19.10 -17.96 8.49
CA ALA A 28 -18.63 -17.93 9.88
C ALA A 28 -18.06 -16.54 10.23
N ASP A 29 -18.59 -15.95 11.31
CA ASP A 29 -18.18 -14.69 11.95
C ASP A 29 -16.83 -14.81 12.69
N PRO A 30 -16.08 -13.70 12.87
CA PRO A 30 -14.83 -13.64 13.63
C PRO A 30 -15.06 -13.39 15.14
N GLU A 31 -14.44 -14.22 15.97
CA GLU A 31 -14.54 -14.16 17.43
C GLU A 31 -13.42 -13.28 18.05
N ALA A 32 -13.87 -12.20 18.70
CA ALA A 32 -13.42 -11.61 19.97
C ALA A 32 -11.91 -11.40 20.30
N LEU A 33 -11.53 -10.12 20.39
CA LEU A 33 -10.70 -9.59 21.50
C LEU A 33 -11.68 -8.90 22.49
N PRO A 34 -11.47 -8.91 23.82
CA PRO A 34 -10.74 -7.78 24.43
C PRO A 34 -10.05 -8.08 25.79
N SER A 35 -9.58 -7.00 26.45
CA SER A 35 -8.97 -6.82 27.79
C SER A 35 -7.44 -6.97 27.85
N GLU A 36 -6.67 -6.12 28.53
CA GLU A 36 -6.84 -5.00 29.47
C GLU A 36 -5.46 -4.27 29.41
N GLY A 37 -5.31 -2.94 29.43
CA GLY A 37 -5.75 -2.07 30.50
C GLY A 37 -4.64 -1.89 31.55
N ASP A 38 -3.51 -1.29 31.18
CA ASP A 38 -2.52 -0.78 32.15
C ASP A 38 -2.35 0.74 31.92
N PRO A 39 -2.67 1.61 32.91
CA PRO A 39 -2.53 3.05 32.74
C PRO A 39 -1.05 3.42 32.88
N ALA A 40 -0.39 3.60 31.73
CA ALA A 40 0.94 4.18 31.68
C ALA A 40 0.93 5.56 32.38
N ALA A 41 1.79 5.69 33.39
CA ALA A 41 2.05 6.93 34.09
C ALA A 41 2.32 8.08 33.10
N PRO A 42 1.85 9.32 33.37
CA PRO A 42 2.08 10.45 32.50
C PRO A 42 3.59 10.70 32.35
N ALA A 43 4.08 10.64 31.12
CA ALA A 43 5.46 10.99 30.79
C ALA A 43 5.76 12.43 31.26
N PRO A 44 6.95 12.70 31.81
CA PRO A 44 7.34 14.06 32.20
C PRO A 44 7.22 15.01 31.01
N PRO A 45 6.88 16.29 31.25
CA PRO A 45 6.75 17.28 30.18
C PRO A 45 8.05 17.32 29.38
N GLY A 46 7.94 17.02 28.08
CA GLY A 46 9.08 17.02 27.18
C GLY A 46 9.77 18.39 27.18
N PRO A 47 11.10 18.43 26.97
CA PRO A 47 11.83 19.69 26.94
C PRO A 47 11.23 20.65 25.90
N PRO A 48 11.31 21.98 26.15
CA PRO A 48 10.76 23.00 25.27
C PRO A 48 11.18 22.73 23.82
N SER A 49 10.22 22.77 22.91
CA SER A 49 10.48 22.57 21.49
C SER A 49 11.18 23.79 20.93
N VAL A 50 12.45 23.63 20.53
CA VAL A 50 13.12 24.63 19.69
C VAL A 50 12.35 24.71 18.38
N ALA A 51 11.83 25.90 18.07
CA ALA A 51 11.29 26.19 16.76
C ALA A 51 12.47 26.53 15.84
N PHE A 52 12.60 25.80 14.74
CA PHE A 52 13.60 26.15 13.74
C PHE A 52 13.31 27.53 13.14
N VAL A 53 14.36 28.32 12.92
CA VAL A 53 14.28 29.66 12.32
C VAL A 53 13.97 29.53 10.83
N THR A 54 14.56 28.53 10.18
CA THR A 54 14.29 28.17 8.77
C THR A 54 13.93 26.69 8.67
N GLU A 55 13.35 26.26 7.55
CA GLU A 55 13.02 24.85 7.38
C GLU A 55 14.32 24.02 7.31
N PRO A 56 14.53 23.05 8.23
CA PRO A 56 15.75 22.26 8.22
C PRO A 56 15.80 21.34 7.00
N PRO A 57 17.00 21.02 6.49
CA PRO A 57 17.19 20.17 5.32
C PRO A 57 16.63 18.77 5.57
N ARG A 58 16.03 18.16 4.54
CA ARG A 58 15.53 16.79 4.63
C ARG A 58 16.69 15.80 4.58
N ALA A 59 16.62 14.76 5.42
CA ALA A 59 17.59 13.67 5.41
C ALA A 59 17.35 12.75 4.19
N VAL A 60 17.98 13.07 3.06
CA VAL A 60 17.86 12.27 1.84
C VAL A 60 18.63 10.96 2.02
N GLY A 61 17.97 9.82 1.81
CA GLY A 61 18.60 8.50 1.95
C GLY A 61 19.11 8.20 3.37
N GLY A 62 18.59 8.88 4.39
CA GLY A 62 19.03 8.73 5.79
C GLY A 62 20.34 9.47 6.12
N GLN A 63 20.91 10.23 5.18
CA GLN A 63 22.03 11.11 5.46
C GLN A 63 21.52 12.45 5.99
N VAL A 64 21.99 12.83 7.18
CA VAL A 64 21.64 14.09 7.84
C VAL A 64 22.73 15.11 7.53
N ASP A 65 22.31 16.27 7.03
CA ASP A 65 23.16 17.46 6.93
C ASP A 65 23.18 18.19 8.27
N PHE A 66 24.13 17.84 9.14
CA PHE A 66 24.22 18.39 10.49
C PHE A 66 24.47 19.90 10.49
N ASP A 67 25.31 20.40 9.58
CA ASP A 67 25.59 21.83 9.49
C ASP A 67 24.32 22.60 9.09
N GLY A 68 23.59 22.10 8.09
CA GLY A 68 22.32 22.69 7.68
C GLY A 68 21.23 22.61 8.76
N VAL A 69 21.20 21.55 9.58
CA VAL A 69 20.25 21.43 10.71
C VAL A 69 20.57 22.46 11.81
N LEU A 70 21.86 22.63 12.15
CA LEU A 70 22.31 23.58 13.16
C LEU A 70 22.10 25.02 12.69
N ASP A 71 22.44 25.32 11.44
CA ASP A 71 22.19 26.63 10.82
C ASP A 71 20.69 26.95 10.77
N ALA A 72 19.83 25.96 10.47
CA ALA A 72 18.39 26.14 10.48
C ALA A 72 17.81 26.39 11.88
N ALA A 73 18.48 25.90 12.92
CA ALA A 73 18.15 26.18 14.31
C ALA A 73 18.69 27.54 14.80
N GLY A 74 19.52 28.21 14.00
CA GLY A 74 20.13 29.50 14.33
C GLY A 74 21.47 29.40 15.06
N VAL A 75 22.05 28.21 15.19
CA VAL A 75 23.38 28.02 15.79
C VAL A 75 24.43 28.49 14.79
N ASP A 76 25.11 29.59 15.10
CA ASP A 76 25.97 30.23 14.12
C ASP A 76 27.30 29.47 13.91
N ALA A 77 27.91 29.64 12.74
CA ALA A 77 29.16 28.96 12.39
C ALA A 77 30.33 29.31 13.31
N SER A 78 30.35 30.52 13.90
CA SER A 78 31.41 30.94 14.81
C SER A 78 31.29 30.24 16.17
N GLU A 79 30.07 30.01 16.64
CA GLU A 79 29.77 29.23 17.84
C GLU A 79 30.11 27.75 17.66
N ARG A 80 29.79 27.19 16.49
CA ARG A 80 30.20 25.83 16.10
C ARG A 80 31.72 25.68 16.05
N ASP A 81 32.44 26.67 15.52
CA ASP A 81 33.89 26.69 15.49
C ASP A 81 34.52 26.75 16.89
N LEU A 82 33.93 27.50 17.82
CA LEU A 82 34.37 27.53 19.22
C LEU A 82 34.19 26.16 19.89
N PHE A 83 33.06 25.51 19.65
CA PHE A 83 32.81 24.16 20.14
C PHE A 83 33.79 23.14 19.54
N ALA A 84 34.06 23.21 18.23
CA ALA A 84 35.01 22.35 17.55
C ALA A 84 36.44 22.50 18.10
N LYS A 85 36.87 23.74 18.41
CA LYS A 85 38.17 24.00 19.06
C LYS A 85 38.23 23.40 20.46
N ALA A 86 37.16 23.52 21.25
CA ALA A 86 37.07 22.90 22.57
C ALA A 86 37.12 21.37 22.48
N GLN A 87 36.44 20.78 21.49
CA GLN A 87 36.47 19.34 21.22
C GLN A 87 37.87 18.86 20.82
N ALA A 88 38.56 19.59 19.94
CA ALA A 88 39.92 19.27 19.53
C ALA A 88 40.90 19.34 20.72
N LEU A 89 40.75 20.35 21.57
CA LEU A 89 41.55 20.50 22.80
C LEU A 89 41.31 19.32 23.76
N LEU A 90 40.05 18.93 23.98
CA LEU A 90 39.69 17.77 24.80
C LEU A 90 40.28 16.46 24.24
N GLY A 91 40.26 16.30 22.91
CA GLY A 91 40.82 15.12 22.22
C GLY A 91 42.34 15.06 22.23
N SER A 92 43.03 16.19 22.38
CA SER A 92 44.50 16.27 22.43
C SER A 92 45.10 15.85 23.78
N LEU A 93 44.28 15.68 24.81
CA LEU A 93 44.75 15.37 26.16
C LEU A 93 45.12 13.89 26.31
N PRO A 94 46.20 13.54 27.04
CA PRO A 94 46.62 12.17 27.21
C PRO A 94 45.52 11.28 27.83
N PRO A 95 45.32 10.05 27.33
CA PRO A 95 44.40 9.11 27.96
C PRO A 95 44.90 8.78 29.37
N GLY A 96 43.98 8.71 30.34
CA GLY A 96 44.30 8.46 31.75
C GLY A 96 44.57 9.71 32.61
N THR A 97 44.47 10.92 32.04
CA THR A 97 44.50 12.16 32.83
C THR A 97 43.29 12.23 33.76
N ASP A 98 43.53 12.49 35.05
CA ASP A 98 42.50 12.70 36.07
C ASP A 98 41.46 13.74 35.62
N PRO A 99 40.14 13.50 35.80
CA PRO A 99 39.09 14.40 35.33
C PRO A 99 39.22 15.84 35.86
N ALA A 100 39.66 16.04 37.10
CA ALA A 100 39.80 17.37 37.68
C ALA A 100 40.99 18.12 37.06
N VAL A 101 42.12 17.43 36.86
CA VAL A 101 43.30 17.99 36.18
C VAL A 101 42.99 18.30 34.71
N ARG A 102 42.24 17.41 34.04
CA ARG A 102 41.78 17.61 32.66
C ARG A 102 40.95 18.88 32.52
N LYS A 103 39.97 19.07 33.41
CA LYS A 103 39.13 20.27 33.45
C LYS A 103 39.97 21.54 33.63
N GLN A 104 40.90 21.54 34.58
CA GLN A 104 41.77 22.69 34.84
C GLN A 104 42.65 23.05 33.63
N ILE A 105 43.23 22.05 32.95
CA ILE A 105 44.04 22.27 31.74
C ILE A 105 43.18 22.88 30.63
N VAL A 106 41.97 22.37 30.42
CA VAL A 106 41.05 22.86 29.38
C VAL A 106 40.59 24.27 29.68
N GLU A 107 40.13 24.56 30.90
CA GLU A 107 39.68 25.89 31.30
C GLU A 107 40.81 26.93 31.21
N ALA A 108 42.02 26.58 31.67
CA ALA A 108 43.17 27.46 31.56
C ALA A 108 43.56 27.72 30.09
N SER A 109 43.51 26.69 29.26
CA SER A 109 43.82 26.80 27.83
C SER A 109 42.77 27.64 27.10
N LEU A 110 41.47 27.37 27.29
CA LEU A 110 40.39 28.15 26.70
C LEU A 110 40.48 29.62 27.12
N LYS A 111 40.78 29.89 28.40
CA LYS A 111 40.99 31.24 28.91
C LYS A 111 42.22 31.92 28.29
N ALA A 112 43.32 31.20 28.10
CA ALA A 112 44.53 31.72 27.47
C ALA A 112 44.31 32.08 25.98
N PHE A 113 43.47 31.34 25.28
CA PHE A 113 43.08 31.61 23.89
C PHE A 113 41.89 32.58 23.75
N GLY A 114 41.41 33.14 24.86
CA GLY A 114 40.29 34.11 24.86
C GLY A 114 38.94 33.51 24.46
N VAL A 115 38.78 32.18 24.61
CA VAL A 115 37.52 31.50 24.28
C VAL A 115 36.61 31.48 25.52
N PRO A 116 35.44 32.13 25.48
CA PRO A 116 34.51 32.13 26.60
C PRO A 116 33.86 30.74 26.77
N VAL A 117 34.07 30.13 27.95
CA VAL A 117 33.53 28.80 28.29
C VAL A 117 32.00 28.79 28.23
N ASP A 118 31.36 29.86 28.71
CA ASP A 118 29.90 29.98 28.72
C ASP A 118 29.31 29.86 27.31
N LYS A 119 29.94 30.50 26.30
CA LYS A 119 29.49 30.39 24.90
C LYS A 119 29.65 28.99 24.31
N ILE A 120 30.70 28.25 24.71
CA ILE A 120 30.87 26.86 24.27
C ILE A 120 29.74 25.99 24.83
N ILE A 121 29.40 26.20 26.11
CA ILE A 121 28.32 25.45 26.77
C ILE A 121 26.98 25.79 26.11
N GLU A 122 26.70 27.08 25.88
CA GLU A 122 25.51 27.55 25.19
C GLU A 122 25.38 26.92 23.79
N ALA A 123 26.41 27.07 22.95
CA ALA A 123 26.45 26.48 21.60
C ALA A 123 26.26 24.95 21.62
N GLY A 124 26.85 24.26 22.59
CA GLY A 124 26.72 22.81 22.74
C GLY A 124 25.30 22.39 23.13
N VAL A 125 24.67 23.11 24.06
CA VAL A 125 23.30 22.85 24.50
C VAL A 125 22.30 23.17 23.37
N GLU A 126 22.46 24.29 22.68
CA GLU A 126 21.63 24.66 21.53
C GLU A 126 21.76 23.63 20.40
N SER A 127 22.97 23.14 20.13
CA SER A 127 23.20 22.09 19.14
C SER A 127 22.45 20.80 19.48
N ILE A 128 22.46 20.37 20.75
CA ILE A 128 21.70 19.18 21.18
C ILE A 128 20.20 19.41 20.99
N GLN A 129 19.68 20.56 21.43
CA GLN A 129 18.26 20.86 21.31
C GLN A 129 17.81 20.96 19.85
N ALA A 130 18.65 21.51 18.96
CA ALA A 130 18.42 21.56 17.52
C ALA A 130 18.31 20.15 16.93
N LEU A 131 19.24 19.24 17.28
CA LEU A 131 19.20 17.85 16.79
C LEU A 131 17.98 17.07 17.33
N GLU A 132 17.60 17.28 18.59
CA GLU A 132 16.38 16.68 19.15
C GLU A 132 15.11 17.23 18.50
N ALA A 133 15.06 18.53 18.22
CA ALA A 133 13.96 19.13 17.47
C ALA A 133 13.89 18.56 16.05
N TYR A 134 15.03 18.32 15.41
CA TYR A 134 15.10 17.74 14.07
C TYR A 134 14.57 16.31 14.06
N LEU A 135 14.97 15.48 15.03
CA LEU A 135 14.45 14.12 15.19
C LEU A 135 12.94 14.11 15.43
N ARG A 136 12.42 15.01 16.27
CA ARG A 136 10.97 15.13 16.50
C ARG A 136 10.23 15.55 15.24
N LYS A 137 10.74 16.54 14.49
CA LYS A 137 10.14 16.99 13.23
C LYS A 137 10.10 15.85 12.21
N THR A 138 11.23 15.20 11.96
CA THR A 138 11.32 14.08 11.01
C THR A 138 10.42 12.91 11.40
N ALA A 139 10.30 12.58 12.68
CA ALA A 139 9.35 11.57 13.17
C ALA A 139 7.89 11.98 12.92
N SER A 140 7.55 13.25 13.17
CA SER A 140 6.22 13.81 12.90
C SER A 140 5.87 13.78 11.40
N ASP A 141 6.78 14.23 10.55
CA ASP A 141 6.59 14.25 9.09
C ASP A 141 6.43 12.82 8.54
N THR A 142 7.22 11.87 9.07
CA THR A 142 7.09 10.45 8.74
C THR A 142 5.73 9.90 9.16
N ALA A 143 5.26 10.23 10.37
CA ALA A 143 3.95 9.81 10.84
C ALA A 143 2.80 10.42 10.03
N SER A 144 2.91 11.68 9.61
CA SER A 144 1.91 12.30 8.71
C SER A 144 1.86 11.60 7.37
N THR A 145 3.03 11.41 6.75
CA THR A 145 3.15 10.72 5.46
C THR A 145 2.57 9.30 5.54
N ALA A 146 2.88 8.56 6.62
CA ALA A 146 2.34 7.22 6.82
C ALA A 146 0.81 7.21 6.88
N ARG A 147 0.19 8.16 7.60
CA ARG A 147 -1.28 8.28 7.68
C ARG A 147 -1.89 8.63 6.33
N GLU A 148 -1.30 9.57 5.60
CA GLU A 148 -1.77 9.96 4.27
C GLU A 148 -1.72 8.79 3.29
N VAL A 149 -0.61 8.04 3.27
CA VAL A 149 -0.48 6.86 2.41
C VAL A 149 -1.48 5.77 2.80
N GLN A 150 -1.69 5.51 4.10
CA GLN A 150 -2.70 4.55 4.56
C GLN A 150 -4.11 4.95 4.13
N ALA A 151 -4.46 6.23 4.22
CA ALA A 151 -5.75 6.73 3.74
C ALA A 151 -5.92 6.54 2.23
N LEU A 152 -4.87 6.80 1.44
CA LEU A 152 -4.89 6.55 -0.01
C LEU A 152 -5.06 5.07 -0.34
N VAL A 153 -4.35 4.18 0.37
CA VAL A 153 -4.49 2.73 0.18
C VAL A 153 -5.92 2.29 0.44
N ALA A 154 -6.53 2.73 1.54
CA ALA A 154 -7.91 2.40 1.87
C ALA A 154 -8.91 2.89 0.79
N ASP A 155 -8.72 4.10 0.26
CA ASP A 155 -9.55 4.63 -0.83
C ASP A 155 -9.41 3.80 -2.12
N TYR A 156 -8.19 3.39 -2.47
CA TYR A 156 -7.98 2.51 -3.63
C TYR A 156 -8.57 1.12 -3.43
N GLU A 157 -8.47 0.54 -2.24
CA GLU A 157 -9.09 -0.75 -1.92
C GLU A 157 -10.61 -0.70 -2.05
N GLN A 158 -11.23 0.39 -1.59
CA GLN A 158 -12.66 0.62 -1.78
C GLN A 158 -13.03 0.70 -3.27
N LYS A 159 -12.29 1.47 -4.07
CA LYS A 159 -12.51 1.57 -5.52
C LYS A 159 -12.37 0.21 -6.22
N ILE A 160 -11.39 -0.60 -5.81
CA ILE A 160 -11.22 -1.96 -6.35
C ILE A 160 -12.44 -2.82 -6.01
N ALA A 161 -12.95 -2.75 -4.78
CA ALA A 161 -14.15 -3.48 -4.38
C ALA A 161 -15.38 -3.05 -5.20
N GLU A 162 -15.59 -1.75 -5.41
CA GLU A 162 -16.68 -1.22 -6.22
C GLU A 162 -16.62 -1.72 -7.68
N VAL A 163 -15.44 -1.68 -8.31
CA VAL A 163 -15.26 -2.17 -9.68
C VAL A 163 -15.49 -3.68 -9.78
N ARG A 164 -15.08 -4.47 -8.78
CA ARG A 164 -15.37 -5.91 -8.71
C ARG A 164 -16.87 -6.17 -8.63
N GLN A 165 -17.62 -5.41 -7.84
CA GLN A 165 -19.08 -5.55 -7.77
C GLN A 165 -19.76 -5.27 -9.11
N ILE A 166 -19.25 -4.33 -9.91
CA ILE A 166 -19.75 -4.07 -11.27
C ILE A 166 -19.54 -5.30 -12.16
N LEU A 167 -18.35 -5.92 -12.10
CA LEU A 167 -18.04 -7.13 -12.84
C LEU A 167 -18.97 -8.29 -12.43
N ASP A 168 -19.11 -8.53 -11.13
CA ASP A 168 -19.95 -9.61 -10.61
C ASP A 168 -21.41 -9.44 -11.06
N ARG A 169 -21.94 -8.21 -11.00
CA ARG A 169 -23.28 -7.91 -11.51
C ARG A 169 -23.40 -8.23 -12.99
N LYS A 170 -22.41 -7.87 -13.80
CA LYS A 170 -22.43 -8.15 -15.24
C LYS A 170 -22.37 -9.64 -15.55
N LEU A 171 -21.59 -10.41 -14.78
CA LEU A 171 -21.54 -11.86 -14.91
C LEU A 171 -22.89 -12.51 -14.54
N GLN A 172 -23.52 -12.05 -13.46
CA GLN A 172 -24.86 -12.52 -13.06
C GLN A 172 -25.92 -12.19 -14.12
N GLU A 173 -25.91 -10.95 -14.63
CA GLU A 173 -26.79 -10.53 -15.73
C GLU A 173 -26.58 -11.43 -16.96
N GLN A 174 -25.34 -11.66 -17.38
CA GLN A 174 -25.02 -12.52 -18.52
C GLN A 174 -25.51 -13.96 -18.33
N ALA A 175 -25.29 -14.55 -17.14
CA ALA A 175 -25.77 -15.89 -16.81
C ALA A 175 -27.30 -15.96 -16.90
N SER A 176 -28.00 -14.95 -16.36
CA SER A 176 -29.48 -14.89 -16.41
C SER A 176 -30.01 -14.77 -17.85
N VAL A 177 -29.34 -13.98 -18.70
CA VAL A 177 -29.68 -13.85 -20.12
C VAL A 177 -29.45 -15.17 -20.84
N GLN A 178 -28.32 -15.85 -20.58
CA GLN A 178 -28.03 -17.15 -21.18
C GLN A 178 -29.11 -18.19 -20.82
N THR A 179 -29.47 -18.29 -19.55
CA THR A 179 -30.54 -19.20 -19.10
C THR A 179 -31.87 -18.87 -19.76
N SER A 180 -32.24 -17.59 -19.83
CA SER A 180 -33.51 -17.13 -20.43
C SER A 180 -33.55 -17.42 -21.93
N CYS A 181 -32.47 -17.11 -22.66
CA CYS A 181 -32.33 -17.39 -24.09
C CYS A 181 -32.37 -18.89 -24.37
N ASN A 182 -31.68 -19.71 -23.56
CA ASN A 182 -31.70 -21.17 -23.70
C ASN A 182 -33.11 -21.72 -23.45
N SER A 183 -33.79 -21.25 -22.41
CA SER A 183 -35.17 -21.67 -22.15
C SER A 183 -36.09 -21.30 -23.30
N LYS A 184 -35.96 -20.09 -23.85
CA LYS A 184 -36.79 -19.68 -25.00
C LYS A 184 -36.46 -20.47 -26.26
N LYS A 185 -35.18 -20.78 -26.50
CA LYS A 185 -34.74 -21.63 -27.61
C LYS A 185 -35.39 -23.00 -27.54
N LEU A 186 -35.46 -23.62 -26.36
CA LEU A 186 -36.13 -24.91 -26.17
C LEU A 186 -37.64 -24.84 -26.47
N GLU A 187 -38.32 -23.75 -26.10
CA GLU A 187 -39.73 -23.55 -26.46
C GLU A 187 -39.94 -23.46 -27.98
N VAL A 188 -39.11 -22.64 -28.65
CA VAL A 188 -39.15 -22.50 -30.11
C VAL A 188 -38.83 -23.83 -30.78
N GLN A 189 -37.85 -24.57 -30.25
CA GLN A 189 -37.47 -25.87 -30.75
C GLN A 189 -38.63 -26.88 -30.70
N LYS A 190 -39.44 -26.91 -29.63
CA LYS A 190 -40.64 -27.77 -29.57
C LYS A 190 -41.62 -27.48 -30.71
N VAL A 191 -41.79 -26.21 -31.08
CA VAL A 191 -42.65 -25.81 -32.20
C VAL A 191 -42.06 -26.28 -33.52
N LEU A 192 -40.74 -26.11 -33.72
CA LEU A 192 -40.06 -26.58 -34.92
C LEU A 192 -40.09 -28.11 -35.05
N GLU A 193 -39.92 -28.83 -33.94
CA GLU A 193 -39.99 -30.30 -33.89
C GLU A 193 -41.37 -30.84 -34.29
N PHE A 194 -42.45 -30.12 -33.97
CA PHE A 194 -43.80 -30.47 -34.41
C PHE A 194 -43.94 -30.53 -35.95
N PHE A 195 -43.25 -29.64 -36.68
CA PHE A 195 -43.28 -29.62 -38.15
C PHE A 195 -42.31 -30.63 -38.79
N GLY A 196 -41.42 -31.24 -38.01
CA GLY A 196 -40.44 -32.20 -38.50
C GLY A 196 -39.17 -31.57 -39.07
N GLN A 197 -38.07 -32.31 -38.96
CA GLN A 197 -36.73 -31.80 -39.25
C GLN A 197 -36.49 -31.53 -40.75
N GLU A 198 -37.13 -32.29 -41.65
CA GLU A 198 -36.97 -32.12 -43.10
C GLU A 198 -37.54 -30.79 -43.60
N GLU A 199 -38.71 -30.41 -43.11
CA GLU A 199 -39.37 -29.15 -43.48
C GLU A 199 -38.60 -27.94 -42.95
N VAL A 200 -38.09 -28.03 -41.71
CA VAL A 200 -37.23 -27.00 -41.13
C VAL A 200 -35.92 -26.86 -41.93
N ALA A 201 -35.29 -27.97 -42.32
CA ALA A 201 -34.06 -27.95 -43.11
C ALA A 201 -34.25 -27.33 -44.50
N ARG A 202 -35.38 -27.64 -45.18
CA ARG A 202 -35.73 -27.03 -46.46
C ARG A 202 -35.87 -25.50 -46.32
N VAL A 203 -36.60 -25.04 -45.31
CA VAL A 203 -36.83 -23.60 -45.08
C VAL A 203 -35.53 -22.87 -44.67
N VAL A 204 -34.65 -23.50 -43.90
CA VAL A 204 -33.33 -22.93 -43.55
C VAL A 204 -32.49 -22.71 -44.81
N LYS A 205 -32.46 -23.67 -45.73
CA LYS A 205 -31.66 -23.60 -46.97
C LYS A 205 -32.20 -22.58 -47.97
N GLU A 206 -33.52 -22.43 -48.04
CA GLU A 206 -34.18 -21.53 -49.00
C GLU A 206 -34.29 -20.08 -48.48
N SER A 207 -34.18 -19.88 -47.16
CA SER A 207 -34.38 -18.56 -46.55
C SER A 207 -33.11 -17.71 -46.55
N PRO A 208 -33.12 -16.51 -47.14
CA PRO A 208 -31.99 -15.59 -47.12
C PRO A 208 -31.77 -14.93 -45.75
N ARG A 209 -32.66 -15.16 -44.77
CA ARG A 209 -32.57 -14.59 -43.41
C ARG A 209 -31.89 -15.52 -42.41
N LEU A 210 -31.69 -16.78 -42.78
CA LEU A 210 -31.16 -17.81 -41.88
C LEU A 210 -29.72 -18.12 -42.27
N ILE A 211 -28.86 -18.26 -41.26
CA ILE A 211 -27.47 -18.67 -41.45
C ILE A 211 -27.43 -20.15 -41.13
N GLU A 212 -26.92 -20.96 -42.05
CA GLU A 212 -26.70 -22.38 -41.78
C GLU A 212 -25.73 -22.54 -40.60
N PRO A 213 -26.06 -23.38 -39.60
CA PRO A 213 -25.18 -23.60 -38.48
C PRO A 213 -23.85 -24.20 -38.97
N ALA A 214 -22.73 -23.61 -38.55
CA ALA A 214 -21.41 -24.17 -38.85
C ALA A 214 -21.32 -25.61 -38.30
N PRO A 215 -20.73 -26.56 -39.06
CA PRO A 215 -20.53 -27.91 -38.58
C PRO A 215 -19.69 -27.86 -37.29
N ALA A 216 -20.11 -28.61 -36.26
CA ALA A 216 -19.37 -28.69 -35.01
C ALA A 216 -17.91 -29.06 -35.29
N PRO A 217 -16.92 -28.40 -34.66
CA PRO A 217 -15.52 -28.76 -34.85
C PRO A 217 -15.33 -30.24 -34.48
N GLU A 218 -14.79 -31.02 -35.41
CA GLU A 218 -14.43 -32.41 -35.17
C GLU A 218 -13.51 -32.46 -33.94
N ARG A 219 -13.99 -33.07 -32.84
CA ARG A 219 -13.08 -33.49 -31.77
C ARG A 219 -12.14 -34.51 -32.39
N LYS A 220 -10.91 -34.08 -32.66
CA LYS A 220 -9.78 -34.99 -32.82
C LYS A 220 -9.52 -35.58 -31.43
N ASP A 221 -10.04 -36.79 -31.22
CA ASP A 221 -9.51 -37.69 -30.20
C ASP A 221 -8.03 -38.01 -30.49
#